data_AF-A0A174SQG8-F1
#
_entry.id   AF-A0A174SQG8-F1
#
_cell.length_a   1.000
_cell.length_b   1.000
_cell.length_c   1.000
_cell.angle_alpha   90.00
_cell.angle_beta   90.00
_cell.angle_gamma   90.00
#
_symmetry.space_group_name_H-M   'P 1'
#
loop_
_entity.id
_entity.type
_entity.pdbx_description
1 polymer ?
#
loop_
_entity_poly.entity_id
_entity_poly.type
_entity_poly.pdbx_seq_one_letter_code
_entity_poly.pdbx_strand_id
1 'polypeptide(L)'
;MKIFFDTEFTGLHKNTTLISLGCVAEDGKTFYAEFTDYDENQCNNWIRENVIQHLSVSKDGIDRWVHYTSEQLKSTEACVRMNGYCAIMRGNRNLIAVELRDWLAQFDSVQFVSDVCHYDFVLLIDLFGTAFDLPENVSASCHDINQDISCHYSISEREAFDKSREEIVMELCGNEIPGRKHNALYDARVIKAIYEEICGGKEE
;
A
#
# COMPACT_ATOMS: atom_id res chain seq x y z
N MET A 1 9.20 -1.38 13.53
CA MET A 1 8.02 -0.68 12.97
C MET A 1 7.30 -1.63 12.02
N LYS A 2 6.01 -1.89 12.23
CA LYS A 2 5.20 -2.58 11.21
C LYS A 2 4.67 -1.58 10.20
N ILE A 3 4.72 -1.95 8.92
CA ILE A 3 4.17 -1.14 7.83
C ILE A 3 3.16 -1.99 7.08
N PHE A 4 1.90 -1.63 7.24
CA PHE A 4 0.78 -2.25 6.55
C PHE A 4 0.70 -1.65 5.16
N PHE A 5 0.66 -2.49 4.12
CA PHE A 5 0.65 -1.98 2.75
C PHE A 5 -0.19 -2.86 1.81
N ASP A 6 -0.62 -2.22 0.74
CA ASP A 6 -1.34 -2.84 -0.37
C ASP A 6 -0.87 -2.18 -1.68
N THR A 7 -1.04 -2.87 -2.80
CA THR A 7 -0.78 -2.33 -4.12
C THR A 7 -1.91 -2.61 -5.08
N GLU A 8 -2.13 -1.65 -5.97
CA GLU A 8 -2.95 -1.87 -7.15
C GLU A 8 -2.05 -2.03 -8.36
N PHE A 9 -2.36 -2.98 -9.24
CA PHE A 9 -1.52 -3.30 -10.40
C PHE A 9 -2.34 -3.79 -11.60
N THR A 10 -1.70 -3.86 -12.76
CA THR A 10 -2.36 -4.09 -14.05
C THR A 10 -2.90 -5.52 -14.29
N GLY A 11 -2.97 -6.36 -13.25
CA GLY A 11 -3.59 -7.68 -13.29
C GLY A 11 -2.75 -8.81 -12.69
N LEU A 12 -3.37 -9.97 -12.50
CA LEU A 12 -2.78 -11.17 -11.88
C LEU A 12 -1.94 -11.99 -12.87
N HIS A 13 -0.84 -11.41 -13.36
CA HIS A 13 0.10 -12.07 -14.24
C HIS A 13 1.54 -11.59 -14.01
N LYS A 14 2.52 -12.41 -14.40
CA LYS A 14 3.94 -12.20 -14.08
C LYS A 14 4.49 -10.80 -14.41
N ASN A 15 4.13 -10.22 -15.55
CA ASN A 15 4.67 -8.93 -16.02
C ASN A 15 3.72 -7.75 -15.73
N THR A 16 2.97 -7.82 -14.63
CA THR A 16 2.08 -6.76 -14.19
C THR A 16 2.89 -5.54 -13.72
N THR A 17 2.27 -4.37 -13.74
CA THR A 17 2.89 -3.09 -13.42
C THR A 17 2.08 -2.36 -12.36
N LEU A 18 2.76 -1.68 -11.44
CA LEU A 18 2.15 -0.97 -10.32
C LEU A 18 1.36 0.23 -10.81
N ILE A 19 0.10 0.34 -10.38
CA ILE A 19 -0.78 1.49 -10.57
C ILE A 19 -0.76 2.39 -9.33
N SER A 20 -0.83 1.81 -8.13
CA SER A 20 -0.71 2.58 -6.88
C SER A 20 -0.13 1.75 -5.74
N LEU A 21 0.43 2.44 -4.73
CA LEU A 21 0.99 1.86 -3.51
C LEU A 21 0.47 2.67 -2.32
N GLY A 22 -0.06 1.98 -1.32
CA GLY A 22 -0.49 2.58 -0.06
C GLY A 22 0.21 1.93 1.11
N CYS A 23 0.69 2.73 2.06
CA CYS A 23 1.35 2.26 3.27
C CYS A 23 0.83 3.03 4.49
N VAL A 24 0.67 2.29 5.59
CA VAL A 24 0.31 2.81 6.92
C VAL A 24 1.26 2.19 7.93
N ALA A 25 2.06 3.02 8.60
CA ALA A 25 2.90 2.60 9.71
C ALA A 25 2.04 2.36 10.96
N GLU A 26 2.53 1.50 11.86
CA GLU A 26 1.93 1.22 13.17
C GLU A 26 1.68 2.50 13.99
N ASP A 27 2.58 3.49 13.88
CA ASP A 27 2.47 4.80 14.54
C ASP A 27 1.56 5.82 13.81
N GLY A 28 0.87 5.38 12.75
CA GLY A 28 -0.09 6.17 12.00
C GLY A 28 0.49 7.01 10.87
N LYS A 29 1.81 7.01 10.63
CA LYS A 29 2.39 7.66 9.45
C LYS A 29 1.94 6.98 8.17
N THR A 30 1.69 7.72 7.10
CA THR A 30 1.21 7.17 5.82
C THR A 30 2.08 7.57 4.64
N PHE A 31 2.13 6.68 3.64
CA PHE A 31 2.70 6.93 2.33
C PHE A 31 1.71 6.45 1.27
N TYR A 32 1.41 7.28 0.27
CA TYR A 32 0.56 6.91 -0.86
C TYR A 32 1.16 7.42 -2.15
N ALA A 33 1.24 6.54 -3.16
CA ALA A 33 1.80 6.87 -4.45
C ALA A 33 0.94 6.35 -5.61
N GLU A 34 0.83 7.15 -6.66
CA GLU A 34 0.23 6.76 -7.93
C GLU A 34 1.27 6.79 -9.05
N PHE A 35 1.42 5.66 -9.72
CA PHE A 35 2.42 5.48 -10.77
C PHE A 35 1.90 6.06 -12.09
N THR A 36 2.78 6.71 -12.85
CA THR A 36 2.44 7.28 -14.16
C THR A 36 2.97 6.48 -15.34
N ASP A 37 3.72 5.41 -15.05
CA ASP A 37 4.47 4.59 -16.02
C ASP A 37 4.01 3.12 -16.05
N TYR A 38 2.82 2.82 -15.52
CA TYR A 38 2.19 1.51 -15.69
C TYR A 38 1.76 1.26 -17.14
N ASP A 39 1.73 0.00 -17.55
CA ASP A 39 1.34 -0.38 -18.90
C ASP A 39 -0.18 -0.35 -19.06
N GLU A 40 -0.70 0.78 -19.54
CA GLU A 40 -2.14 0.97 -19.79
C GLU A 40 -2.76 -0.09 -20.72
N ASN A 41 -1.98 -0.77 -21.57
CA ASN A 41 -2.49 -1.81 -22.46
C ASN A 41 -2.90 -3.07 -21.70
N GLN A 42 -2.39 -3.26 -20.48
CA GLN A 42 -2.75 -4.38 -19.60
C GLN A 42 -4.05 -4.08 -18.81
N CYS A 43 -4.47 -2.81 -18.74
CA CYS A 43 -5.67 -2.41 -17.99
C CYS A 43 -6.96 -2.78 -18.74
N ASN A 44 -7.58 -3.88 -18.33
CA ASN A 44 -8.92 -4.27 -18.76
C ASN A 44 -10.01 -3.33 -18.19
N ASN A 45 -11.28 -3.52 -18.59
CA ASN A 45 -12.38 -2.67 -18.13
C ASN A 45 -12.56 -2.71 -16.61
N TRP A 46 -12.37 -3.87 -15.99
CA TRP A 46 -12.47 -4.02 -14.54
C TRP A 46 -11.45 -3.14 -13.80
N ILE A 47 -10.19 -3.14 -14.25
CA ILE A 47 -9.11 -2.28 -13.69
C ILE A 47 -9.44 -0.81 -13.90
N ARG A 48 -9.92 -0.43 -15.10
CA ARG A 48 -10.27 0.96 -15.39
C ARG A 48 -11.39 1.48 -14.47
N GLU A 49 -12.40 0.66 -14.24
CA GLU A 49 -13.59 1.03 -13.46
C GLU A 49 -13.36 0.96 -11.94
N ASN A 50 -12.63 -0.05 -11.45
CA ASN A 50 -12.49 -0.28 -10.01
C ASN A 50 -11.21 0.30 -9.41
N VAL A 51 -10.14 0.49 -10.21
CA VAL A 51 -8.84 0.97 -9.72
C VAL A 51 -8.58 2.39 -10.22
N ILE A 52 -8.53 2.58 -11.55
CA ILE A 52 -8.09 3.86 -12.15
C ILE A 52 -9.05 5.01 -11.80
N GLN A 53 -10.36 4.74 -11.71
CA GLN A 53 -11.34 5.75 -11.29
C GLN A 53 -11.22 6.14 -9.80
N HIS A 54 -10.53 5.34 -8.98
CA HIS A 54 -10.35 5.57 -7.55
C HIS A 54 -8.99 6.17 -7.19
N LEU A 55 -8.17 6.48 -8.20
CA LEU A 55 -6.98 7.31 -8.04
C LEU A 55 -7.37 8.69 -7.49
N SER A 56 -6.71 9.07 -6.41
CA SER A 56 -6.96 10.29 -5.65
C SER A 56 -6.19 11.51 -6.19
N VAL A 57 -5.10 11.30 -6.92
CA VAL A 57 -4.26 12.37 -7.48
C VAL A 57 -4.68 12.65 -8.93
N SER A 58 -5.75 13.43 -9.09
CA SER A 58 -6.23 13.77 -10.43
C SER A 58 -5.18 14.60 -11.21
N LYS A 59 -5.20 14.47 -12.55
CA LYS A 59 -4.38 15.28 -13.48
C LYS A 59 -4.56 16.79 -13.27
N ASP A 60 -5.69 17.21 -12.70
CA ASP A 60 -6.08 18.62 -12.46
C ASP A 60 -6.04 19.02 -10.97
N GLY A 61 -5.71 18.10 -10.05
CA GLY A 61 -6.08 18.19 -8.63
C GLY A 61 -4.91 18.30 -7.63
N ILE A 62 -3.70 18.51 -8.13
CA ILE A 62 -2.52 18.79 -7.30
C ILE A 62 -2.71 20.13 -6.52
N ASP A 63 -3.52 21.06 -7.04
CA ASP A 63 -3.60 22.43 -6.51
C ASP A 63 -4.27 22.61 -5.13
N ARG A 64 -4.98 21.61 -4.57
CA ARG A 64 -5.67 21.81 -3.27
C ARG A 64 -4.89 21.39 -2.04
N TRP A 65 -3.82 20.61 -2.20
CA TRP A 65 -3.09 20.04 -1.05
C TRP A 65 -1.56 20.03 -1.21
N VAL A 66 -1.01 20.44 -2.36
CA VAL A 66 0.42 20.30 -2.66
C VAL A 66 1.20 21.57 -2.34
N HIS A 67 2.03 21.52 -1.29
CA HIS A 67 3.19 22.39 -1.17
C HIS A 67 4.38 21.69 -1.82
N TYR A 68 4.78 22.14 -3.00
CA TYR A 68 5.95 21.65 -3.72
C TYR A 68 7.22 21.83 -2.89
N THR A 69 7.99 20.76 -2.69
CA THR A 69 9.23 20.78 -1.91
C THR A 69 10.43 21.30 -2.70
N SER A 70 10.36 21.38 -4.04
CA SER A 70 11.43 21.96 -4.86
C SER A 70 10.92 22.56 -6.17
N GLU A 71 11.59 23.61 -6.67
CA GLU A 71 11.29 24.21 -7.99
C GLU A 71 11.58 23.29 -9.18
N GLN A 72 12.31 22.18 -8.97
CA GLN A 72 12.64 21.20 -10.01
C GLN A 72 11.49 20.23 -10.31
N LEU A 73 10.50 20.09 -9.41
CA LEU A 73 9.32 19.22 -9.57
C LEU A 73 8.15 19.89 -10.34
N LYS A 74 8.36 21.07 -10.93
CA LYS A 74 7.30 21.83 -11.64
C LYS A 74 6.80 21.19 -12.95
N SER A 75 7.27 20.00 -13.33
CA SER A 75 6.78 19.28 -14.50
C SER A 75 6.23 17.90 -14.12
N THR A 76 4.90 17.77 -14.17
CA THR A 76 4.10 16.53 -14.20
C THR A 76 4.10 15.59 -13.00
N GLU A 77 5.01 15.77 -12.04
CA GLU A 77 5.18 14.89 -10.87
C GLU A 77 5.04 15.71 -9.59
N ALA A 78 4.16 15.30 -8.68
CA ALA A 78 3.86 16.04 -7.47
C ALA A 78 4.12 15.15 -6.24
N CYS A 79 4.81 15.71 -5.25
CA CYS A 79 4.99 15.11 -3.94
C CYS A 79 4.52 16.12 -2.89
N VAL A 80 3.64 15.67 -1.99
CA VAL A 80 3.19 16.41 -0.80
C VAL A 80 3.68 15.67 0.41
N ARG A 81 4.51 16.34 1.22
CA ARG A 81 4.79 15.90 2.58
C ARG A 81 3.99 16.79 3.54
N MET A 82 2.91 16.26 4.10
CA MET A 82 2.12 16.95 5.12
C MET A 82 2.72 16.65 6.50
N ASN A 83 3.41 17.63 7.08
CA ASN A 83 3.89 17.66 8.47
C ASN A 83 4.72 16.43 8.92
N GLY A 84 5.38 15.72 8.00
CA GLY A 84 6.15 14.51 8.30
C GLY A 84 5.31 13.26 8.66
N TYR A 85 3.98 13.39 8.70
CA TYR A 85 3.06 12.30 9.03
C TYR A 85 2.47 11.62 7.79
N CYS A 86 2.27 12.36 6.70
CA CYS A 86 1.66 11.82 5.49
C CYS A 86 2.45 12.26 4.26
N ALA A 87 2.83 11.29 3.43
CA ALA A 87 3.39 11.49 2.11
C ALA A 87 2.38 11.06 1.05
N ILE A 88 2.05 11.94 0.10
CA ILE A 88 1.20 11.64 -1.06
C ILE A 88 1.96 12.06 -2.30
N MET A 89 2.09 11.18 -3.29
CA MET A 89 2.81 11.51 -4.51
C MET A 89 2.26 10.87 -5.78
N ARG A 90 2.62 11.46 -6.92
CA ARG A 90 2.36 10.93 -8.25
C ARG A 90 3.57 11.12 -9.13
N GLY A 91 4.03 10.06 -9.78
CA GLY A 91 5.18 10.13 -10.69
C GLY A 91 5.58 8.76 -11.23
N ASN A 92 6.70 8.71 -11.94
CA ASN A 92 7.24 7.45 -12.43
C ASN A 92 7.83 6.59 -11.29
N ARG A 93 8.08 5.31 -11.57
CA ARG A 93 8.58 4.35 -10.59
C ARG A 93 9.89 4.76 -9.92
N ASN A 94 10.80 5.43 -10.63
CA ASN A 94 12.09 5.82 -10.09
C ASN A 94 11.93 6.92 -9.04
N LEU A 95 11.07 7.91 -9.30
CA LEU A 95 10.76 8.96 -8.35
C LEU A 95 10.11 8.38 -7.09
N ILE A 96 9.12 7.50 -7.26
CA ILE A 96 8.42 6.85 -6.15
C ILE A 96 9.38 5.99 -5.32
N ALA A 97 10.30 5.25 -5.95
CA ALA A 97 11.30 4.45 -5.25
C ALA A 97 12.24 5.30 -4.37
N VAL A 98 12.67 6.46 -4.86
CA VAL A 98 13.49 7.41 -4.08
C VAL A 98 12.72 7.94 -2.88
N GLU A 99 11.50 8.44 -3.08
CA GLU A 99 10.70 9.01 -2.00
C GLU A 99 10.27 7.95 -0.96
N LEU A 100 9.97 6.73 -1.41
CA LEU A 100 9.67 5.60 -0.52
C LEU A 100 10.90 5.22 0.30
N ARG A 101 12.09 5.17 -0.30
CA ARG A 101 13.35 4.93 0.43
C ARG A 101 13.56 5.96 1.53
N ASP A 102 13.38 7.24 1.21
CA ASP A 102 13.50 8.33 2.17
C ASP A 102 12.44 8.26 3.27
N TRP A 103 11.22 7.85 2.93
CA TRP A 103 10.16 7.65 3.92
C TRP A 103 10.45 6.45 4.84
N LEU A 104 11.04 5.37 4.33
CA LEU A 104 11.41 4.20 5.14
C LEU A 104 12.63 4.45 6.04
N ALA A 105 13.52 5.35 5.65
CA ALA A 105 14.74 5.66 6.40
C ALA A 105 14.48 6.29 7.79
N GLN A 106 13.26 6.75 8.05
CA GLN A 106 12.88 7.30 9.37
C GLN A 106 12.67 6.24 10.45
N PHE A 107 12.65 4.95 10.08
CA PHE A 107 12.40 3.84 11.01
C PHE A 107 13.66 3.00 11.21
N ASP A 108 13.96 2.62 12.46
CA ASP A 108 15.16 1.82 12.76
C ASP A 108 15.11 0.40 12.16
N SER A 109 13.90 -0.20 12.10
CA SER A 109 13.66 -1.52 11.53
C SER A 109 12.21 -1.61 11.03
N VAL A 110 12.03 -2.18 9.85
CA VAL A 110 10.77 -2.27 9.12
C VAL A 110 10.40 -3.73 8.83
N GLN A 111 9.20 -4.11 9.24
CA GLN A 111 8.52 -5.33 8.83
C GLN A 111 7.28 -4.95 8.01
N PHE A 112 7.24 -5.33 6.74
CA PHE A 112 6.06 -5.17 5.91
C PHE A 112 5.00 -6.22 6.27
N VAL A 113 3.74 -5.79 6.30
CA VAL A 113 2.56 -6.60 6.57
C VAL A 113 1.55 -6.33 5.47
N SER A 114 1.01 -7.37 4.83
CA SER A 114 0.02 -7.24 3.75
C SER A 114 -0.92 -8.45 3.75
N ASP A 115 -1.81 -8.55 2.77
CA ASP A 115 -2.86 -9.57 2.67
C ASP A 115 -2.74 -10.29 1.33
N VAL A 116 -2.44 -11.60 1.34
CA VAL A 116 -2.17 -12.39 0.13
C VAL A 116 -1.01 -11.78 -0.69
N CYS A 117 0.04 -11.41 0.01
CA CYS A 117 1.03 -10.39 -0.38
C CYS A 117 1.98 -10.73 -1.54
N HIS A 118 1.79 -11.85 -2.24
CA HIS A 118 2.77 -12.41 -3.17
C HIS A 118 3.08 -11.48 -4.35
N TYR A 119 2.04 -10.86 -4.93
CA TYR A 119 2.20 -9.89 -6.01
C TYR A 119 2.64 -8.53 -5.46
N ASP A 120 2.03 -8.06 -4.38
CA ASP A 120 2.31 -6.77 -3.76
C ASP A 120 3.78 -6.66 -3.35
N PHE A 121 4.30 -7.67 -2.68
CA PHE A 121 5.64 -7.62 -2.14
C PHE A 121 6.72 -7.77 -3.21
N VAL A 122 6.49 -8.59 -4.24
CA VAL A 122 7.46 -8.68 -5.35
C VAL A 122 7.50 -7.37 -6.15
N LEU A 123 6.35 -6.72 -6.36
CA LEU A 123 6.27 -5.42 -7.04
C LEU A 123 6.91 -4.31 -6.21
N LEU A 124 6.73 -4.33 -4.88
CA LEU A 124 7.41 -3.42 -3.97
C LEU A 124 8.94 -3.61 -4.01
N ILE A 125 9.43 -4.85 -3.99
CA ILE A 125 10.86 -5.16 -4.12
C ILE A 125 11.40 -4.63 -5.45
N ASP A 126 10.65 -4.82 -6.55
CA ASP A 126 11.04 -4.37 -7.89
C ASP A 126 11.22 -2.85 -8.00
N LEU A 127 10.65 -2.05 -7.08
CA LEU A 127 10.95 -0.62 -6.98
C LEU A 127 12.41 -0.34 -6.59
N PHE A 128 13.01 -1.23 -5.80
CA PHE A 128 14.39 -1.10 -5.32
C PHE A 128 15.38 -1.91 -6.16
N GLY A 129 14.89 -2.86 -6.97
CA GLY A 129 15.69 -3.78 -7.75
C GLY A 129 15.36 -5.22 -7.34
N THR A 130 16.27 -5.85 -6.60
CA THR A 130 16.07 -7.21 -6.07
C THR A 130 15.90 -7.18 -4.54
N ALA A 131 15.60 -8.33 -3.94
CA ALA A 131 15.56 -8.45 -2.48
C ALA A 131 16.91 -8.09 -1.81
N PHE A 132 18.03 -8.14 -2.54
CA PHE A 132 19.34 -7.71 -2.05
C PHE A 132 19.52 -6.18 -2.06
N ASP A 133 18.69 -5.46 -2.82
CA ASP A 133 18.77 -4.01 -3.01
C ASP A 133 17.77 -3.24 -2.12
N LEU A 134 17.00 -3.96 -1.30
CA LEU A 134 16.14 -3.38 -0.27
C LEU A 134 16.98 -2.54 0.72
N PRO A 135 16.40 -1.46 1.29
CA PRO A 135 17.05 -0.72 2.36
C PRO A 135 17.47 -1.64 3.53
N GLU A 136 18.63 -1.40 4.14
CA GLU A 136 19.20 -2.28 5.18
C GLU A 136 18.28 -2.48 6.39
N ASN A 137 17.41 -1.51 6.68
CA ASN A 137 16.46 -1.57 7.77
C ASN A 137 15.17 -2.34 7.43
N VAL A 138 15.00 -2.83 6.20
CA VAL A 138 13.79 -3.50 5.71
C VAL A 138 13.97 -5.01 5.66
N SER A 139 13.05 -5.75 6.30
CA SER A 139 12.98 -7.21 6.17
C SER A 139 12.64 -7.61 4.73
N ALA A 140 13.41 -8.55 4.17
CA ALA A 140 13.14 -9.16 2.87
C ALA A 140 12.00 -10.22 2.91
N SER A 141 11.33 -10.37 4.05
CA SER A 141 10.14 -11.20 4.21
C SER A 141 8.94 -10.31 4.53
N CYS A 142 7.81 -10.57 3.88
CA CYS A 142 6.53 -9.94 4.20
C CYS A 142 5.70 -10.85 5.10
N HIS A 143 5.07 -10.26 6.10
CA HIS A 143 4.06 -10.93 6.92
C HIS A 143 2.73 -10.87 6.18
N ASP A 144 2.02 -11.99 6.12
CA ASP A 144 0.76 -12.10 5.38
C ASP A 144 -0.39 -12.41 6.36
N ILE A 145 -1.38 -11.51 6.39
CA ILE A 145 -2.48 -11.59 7.36
C ILE A 145 -3.51 -12.66 6.99
N ASN A 146 -3.50 -13.20 5.76
CA ASN A 146 -4.44 -14.25 5.39
C ASN A 146 -4.21 -15.52 6.24
N GLN A 147 -2.96 -15.82 6.60
CA GLN A 147 -2.61 -16.89 7.55
C GLN A 147 -3.11 -16.57 8.97
N ASP A 148 -2.99 -15.32 9.41
CA ASP A 148 -3.50 -14.88 10.72
C ASP A 148 -5.02 -15.03 10.79
N ILE A 149 -5.74 -14.60 9.75
CA ILE A 149 -7.20 -14.75 9.62
C ILE A 149 -7.59 -16.23 9.64
N SER A 150 -6.90 -17.07 8.86
CA SER A 150 -7.11 -18.52 8.85
C SER A 150 -6.99 -19.13 10.25
N CYS A 151 -5.95 -18.74 10.99
CA CYS A 151 -5.71 -19.19 12.35
C CYS A 151 -6.77 -18.66 13.34
N HIS A 152 -7.11 -17.38 13.27
CA HIS A 152 -8.09 -16.74 14.15
C HIS A 152 -9.46 -17.42 14.07
N TYR A 153 -9.96 -17.64 12.85
CA TYR A 153 -11.27 -18.26 12.62
C TYR A 153 -11.23 -19.79 12.63
N SER A 154 -10.04 -20.41 12.78
CA SER A 154 -9.87 -21.87 12.69
C SER A 154 -10.42 -22.46 11.38
N ILE A 155 -10.16 -21.78 10.27
CA ILE A 155 -10.58 -22.16 8.90
C ILE A 155 -9.35 -22.35 8.01
N SER A 156 -9.52 -22.96 6.83
CA SER A 156 -8.42 -23.05 5.86
C SER A 156 -8.03 -21.67 5.29
N GLU A 157 -6.79 -21.53 4.82
CA GLU A 157 -6.33 -20.31 4.14
C GLU A 157 -7.17 -19.95 2.91
N ARG A 158 -7.78 -20.95 2.26
CA ARG A 158 -8.73 -20.74 1.16
C ARG A 158 -10.03 -20.12 1.64
N GLU A 159 -10.57 -20.60 2.75
CA GLU A 159 -11.78 -20.02 3.33
C GLU A 159 -11.51 -18.62 3.89
N ALA A 160 -10.31 -18.37 4.44
CA ALA A 160 -9.87 -17.03 4.83
C ALA A 160 -9.77 -16.10 3.61
N PHE A 161 -9.20 -16.59 2.50
CA PHE A 161 -9.11 -15.85 1.24
C PHE A 161 -10.48 -15.43 0.70
N ASP A 162 -11.50 -16.28 0.82
CA ASP A 162 -12.85 -15.99 0.31
C ASP A 162 -13.67 -15.06 1.25
N LYS A 163 -13.20 -14.78 2.47
CA LYS A 163 -13.89 -13.87 3.40
C LYS A 163 -13.69 -12.40 3.02
N SER A 164 -14.76 -11.62 3.15
CA SER A 164 -14.70 -10.17 2.98
C SER A 164 -13.91 -9.53 4.12
N ARG A 165 -12.87 -8.77 3.77
CA ARG A 165 -12.03 -8.06 4.74
C ARG A 165 -12.83 -6.98 5.47
N GLU A 166 -13.74 -6.31 4.76
CA GLU A 166 -14.64 -5.32 5.34
C GLU A 166 -15.65 -5.94 6.32
N GLU A 167 -16.12 -7.16 6.05
CA GLU A 167 -16.97 -7.90 7.01
C GLU A 167 -16.18 -8.29 8.25
N ILE A 168 -14.93 -8.75 8.10
CA ILE A 168 -14.03 -9.04 9.23
C ILE A 168 -13.80 -7.76 10.06
N VAL A 169 -13.51 -6.63 9.42
CA VAL A 169 -13.37 -5.33 10.12
C VAL A 169 -14.64 -4.97 10.89
N MET A 170 -15.81 -5.09 10.27
CA MET A 170 -17.08 -4.81 10.95
C MET A 170 -17.29 -5.73 12.15
N GLU A 171 -16.97 -7.02 12.01
CA GLU A 171 -17.10 -8.03 13.05
C GLU A 171 -16.16 -7.74 14.24
N LEU A 172 -14.89 -7.45 13.97
CA LEU A 172 -13.85 -7.31 14.99
C LEU A 172 -13.80 -5.90 15.60
N CYS A 173 -13.87 -4.86 14.78
CA CYS A 173 -13.71 -3.47 15.22
C CYS A 173 -15.05 -2.79 15.58
N GLY A 174 -16.18 -3.30 15.08
CA GLY A 174 -17.51 -2.72 15.31
C GLY A 174 -17.81 -1.42 14.53
N ASN A 175 -16.92 -1.01 13.63
CA ASN A 175 -17.10 0.14 12.76
C ASN A 175 -16.40 -0.07 11.40
N GLU A 176 -16.93 0.55 10.35
CA GLU A 176 -16.28 0.58 9.05
C GLU A 176 -15.05 1.49 9.07
N ILE A 177 -14.05 1.17 8.24
CA ILE A 177 -12.98 2.09 7.91
C ILE A 177 -13.48 3.04 6.81
N PRO A 178 -13.36 4.37 6.97
CA PRO A 178 -13.76 5.30 5.92
C PRO A 178 -12.79 5.21 4.73
N GLY A 179 -13.32 5.06 3.53
CA GLY A 179 -12.56 5.09 2.30
C GLY A 179 -13.28 4.39 1.15
N ARG A 180 -12.53 3.98 0.14
CA ARG A 180 -13.05 3.23 -1.00
C ARG A 180 -12.18 2.02 -1.25
N LYS A 181 -12.82 0.86 -1.39
CA LYS A 181 -12.20 -0.38 -1.84
C LYS A 181 -11.46 -0.17 -3.15
N HIS A 182 -10.35 -0.88 -3.34
CA HIS A 182 -9.47 -0.79 -4.50
C HIS A 182 -8.72 0.54 -4.58
N ASN A 183 -8.41 1.07 -3.40
CA ASN A 183 -7.50 2.18 -3.23
C ASN A 183 -6.45 1.69 -2.23
N ALA A 184 -5.22 1.56 -2.69
CA ALA A 184 -4.16 0.91 -1.92
C ALA A 184 -3.96 1.49 -0.50
N LEU A 185 -4.22 2.79 -0.26
CA LEU A 185 -4.11 3.35 1.09
C LEU A 185 -5.29 2.93 1.98
N TYR A 186 -6.50 2.84 1.43
CA TYR A 186 -7.65 2.30 2.14
C TYR A 186 -7.44 0.82 2.48
N ASP A 187 -7.02 0.02 1.51
CA ASP A 187 -6.82 -1.41 1.69
C ASP A 187 -5.70 -1.66 2.74
N ALA A 188 -4.61 -0.87 2.72
CA ALA A 188 -3.60 -0.88 3.79
C ALA A 188 -4.15 -0.54 5.19
N ARG A 189 -5.16 0.36 5.31
CA ARG A 189 -5.83 0.65 6.59
C ARG A 189 -6.69 -0.51 7.07
N VAL A 190 -7.37 -1.19 6.15
CA VAL A 190 -8.16 -2.39 6.43
C VAL A 190 -7.25 -3.50 6.95
N ILE A 191 -6.11 -3.75 6.28
CA ILE A 191 -5.10 -4.72 6.70
C ILE A 191 -4.61 -4.41 8.13
N LYS A 192 -4.28 -3.14 8.40
CA LYS A 192 -3.87 -2.68 9.74
C LYS A 192 -4.93 -2.98 10.80
N ALA A 193 -6.19 -2.61 10.54
CA ALA A 193 -7.28 -2.79 11.49
C ALA A 193 -7.49 -4.28 11.84
N ILE A 194 -7.50 -5.16 10.83
CA ILE A 194 -7.63 -6.61 11.04
C ILE A 194 -6.44 -7.13 11.87
N TYR A 195 -5.22 -6.74 11.50
CA TYR A 195 -4.02 -7.19 12.20
C TYR A 195 -4.02 -6.76 13.67
N GLU A 196 -4.40 -5.51 13.97
CA GLU A 196 -4.44 -5.00 15.34
C GLU A 196 -5.42 -5.78 16.23
N GLU A 197 -6.58 -6.19 15.70
CA GLU A 197 -7.53 -7.00 16.47
C GLU A 197 -7.09 -8.46 16.62
N ILE A 198 -6.56 -9.08 15.56
CA ILE A 198 -6.18 -10.51 15.59
C ILE A 198 -4.87 -10.74 16.35
N CYS A 199 -3.89 -9.86 16.14
CA CYS A 199 -2.51 -10.01 16.62
C CYS A 199 -2.16 -9.02 17.73
N GLY A 200 -2.77 -7.83 17.77
CA GLY A 200 -2.46 -6.77 18.75
C GLY A 200 -3.05 -7.01 20.15
N GLY A 201 -4.10 -7.83 20.29
CA GLY A 201 -4.64 -8.26 21.58
C GLY A 201 -3.77 -9.29 22.34
N LYS A 202 -2.66 -9.72 21.74
CA LYS A 202 -1.67 -10.61 22.35
C LYS A 202 -0.44 -9.80 22.78
N GLU A 203 -0.62 -8.92 23.76
CA GLU A 203 0.53 -8.56 24.59
C GLU A 203 0.90 -9.82 25.39
N GLU A 204 2.12 -10.34 25.15
CA GLU A 204 2.74 -11.40 25.96
C GLU A 204 2.89 -10.97 27.43
#